data_AF-A0A7W0VB02-F1
#
_entry.id   AF-A0A7W0VB02-F1
#
_cell.length_a   1.000
_cell.length_b   1.000
_cell.length_c   1.000
_cell.angle_alpha   90.00
_cell.angle_beta   90.00
_cell.angle_gamma   90.00
#
_symmetry.space_group_name_H-M   'P 1'
#
loop_
_entity.id
_entity.type
_entity.pdbx_description
1 polymer ?
#
loop_
_entity_poly.entity_id
_entity_poly.type
_entity_poly.pdbx_seq_one_letter_code
_entity_poly.pdbx_strand_id
1 'polypeptide(L)'
;MTAPSQISQLMTLTCRGELAEPPSRATQLMLTIAAVFAALVLSSLWGVAAGSSSATMAMANAYKVPMVVLLSALTALPAGIVALKLAGSRLGATDLVSAFATSIFGGTLVLATLAPLVAIYYHTSSKAGVPLALGSVFVALATATMLFGRAVGRKVTGQPGRLASLIPVVILVVLFSAALMQFVALASPIIGAVTPFHGGFDTVFSR
;
A
#
# COMPACT_ATOMS: atom_id res chain seq x y z
N MET A 1 16.29 12.55 27.29
CA MET A 1 15.53 11.67 26.38
C MET A 1 15.03 12.52 25.23
N THR A 2 15.55 12.33 24.02
CA THR A 2 15.05 13.03 22.83
C THR A 2 13.73 12.39 22.42
N ALA A 3 12.70 13.20 22.15
CA ALA A 3 11.42 12.70 21.67
C ALA A 3 11.67 11.91 20.36
N PRO A 4 11.14 10.68 20.22
CA PRO A 4 11.33 9.91 19.00
C PRO A 4 10.75 10.66 17.80
N SER A 5 11.48 10.66 16.68
CA SER A 5 11.03 11.31 15.44
C SER A 5 9.72 10.69 14.93
N GLN A 6 8.89 11.49 14.26
CA GLN A 6 7.59 11.04 13.73
C GLN A 6 7.73 9.82 12.78
N ILE A 7 8.82 9.76 12.02
CA ILE A 7 9.14 8.64 11.13
C ILE A 7 9.42 7.36 11.94
N SER A 8 10.17 7.46 13.04
CA SER A 8 10.44 6.31 13.92
C SER A 8 9.16 5.77 14.55
N GLN A 9 8.25 6.66 14.96
CA GLN A 9 6.94 6.28 15.47
C GLN A 9 6.07 5.59 14.39
N LEU A 10 6.06 6.12 13.16
CA LEU A 10 5.38 5.51 12.02
C LEU A 10 5.90 4.11 11.70
N MET A 11 7.22 3.95 11.63
CA MET A 11 7.86 2.65 11.40
C MET A 11 7.55 1.67 12.52
N THR A 12 7.60 2.12 13.77
CA THR A 12 7.24 1.30 14.93
C THR A 12 5.77 0.88 14.87
N LEU A 13 4.86 1.82 14.58
CA LEU A 13 3.43 1.54 14.49
C LEU A 13 3.11 0.58 13.33
N THR A 14 3.80 0.69 12.21
CA THR A 14 3.66 -0.20 11.05
C THR A 14 4.23 -1.60 11.36
N CYS A 15 5.42 -1.65 11.95
CA CYS A 15 6.13 -2.89 12.26
C CYS A 15 5.64 -3.59 13.53
N ARG A 16 4.97 -2.92 14.46
CA ARG A 16 4.44 -3.53 15.69
C ARG A 16 2.91 -3.51 15.78
N GLY A 17 2.21 -2.64 15.06
CA GLY A 17 0.75 -2.48 15.14
C GLY A 17 0.27 -1.63 16.31
N GLU A 18 1.15 -1.28 17.25
CA GLU A 18 0.87 -0.47 18.44
C GLU A 18 2.14 0.27 18.90
N LEU A 19 1.95 1.38 19.62
CA LEU A 19 3.02 2.12 20.29
C LEU A 19 3.11 1.68 21.76
N ALA A 20 4.30 1.84 22.36
CA ALA A 20 4.52 1.46 23.76
C ALA A 20 3.66 2.28 24.74
N GLU A 21 3.42 3.55 24.41
CA GLU A 21 2.48 4.42 25.12
C GLU A 21 1.28 4.74 24.22
N PRO A 22 0.06 4.74 24.75
CA PRO A 22 -1.13 5.10 23.98
C PRO A 22 -1.00 6.57 23.53
N PRO A 23 -0.95 6.84 22.22
CA PRO A 23 -0.79 8.20 21.73
C PRO A 23 -2.06 9.02 22.02
N SER A 24 -1.88 10.34 22.17
CA SER A 24 -3.02 11.25 22.20
C SER A 24 -3.81 11.17 20.89
N ARG A 25 -5.11 11.52 20.90
CA ARG A 25 -5.94 11.55 19.68
C ARG A 25 -5.35 12.43 18.58
N ALA A 26 -4.78 13.58 18.96
CA ALA A 26 -4.13 14.49 18.02
C ALA A 26 -2.89 13.83 17.39
N THR A 27 -2.05 13.17 18.20
CA THR A 27 -0.88 12.44 17.72
C THR A 27 -1.27 11.29 16.80
N GLN A 28 -2.32 10.53 17.14
CA GLN A 28 -2.82 9.43 16.31
C GLN A 28 -3.33 9.93 14.95
N LEU A 29 -4.07 11.04 14.93
CA LEU A 29 -4.51 11.66 13.68
C LEU A 29 -3.33 12.13 12.85
N MET A 30 -2.36 12.80 13.46
CA MET A 30 -1.16 13.29 12.77
C MET A 30 -0.33 12.13 12.18
N LEU A 31 -0.16 11.04 12.92
CA LEU A 31 0.50 9.82 12.43
C LEU A 31 -0.29 9.18 11.28
N THR A 32 -1.62 9.18 11.34
CA THR A 32 -2.47 8.64 10.26
C THR A 32 -2.33 9.48 8.99
N ILE A 33 -2.37 10.80 9.10
CA ILE A 33 -2.16 11.72 7.97
C ILE A 33 -0.75 11.55 7.40
N ALA A 34 0.26 11.48 8.25
CA ALA A 34 1.65 11.28 7.84
C ALA A 34 1.86 9.92 7.14
N ALA A 35 1.19 8.85 7.62
CA ALA A 35 1.22 7.54 6.97
C ALA A 35 0.63 7.60 5.56
N VAL A 36 -0.54 8.23 5.40
CA VAL A 36 -1.18 8.40 4.08
C VAL A 36 -0.28 9.22 3.17
N PHE A 37 0.20 10.38 3.62
CA PHE A 37 1.05 11.25 2.81
C PHE A 37 2.34 10.54 2.38
N ALA A 38 3.03 9.90 3.31
CA ALA A 38 4.23 9.11 3.01
C ALA A 38 3.92 7.98 2.02
N ALA A 39 2.78 7.30 2.18
CA ALA A 39 2.37 6.24 1.26
C ALA A 39 2.16 6.75 -0.17
N LEU A 40 1.53 7.92 -0.33
CA LEU A 40 1.33 8.55 -1.64
C LEU A 40 2.67 8.89 -2.29
N VAL A 41 3.60 9.50 -1.54
CA VAL A 41 4.95 9.80 -2.04
C VAL A 41 5.68 8.53 -2.46
N LEU A 42 5.67 7.49 -1.61
CA LEU A 42 6.34 6.21 -1.91
C LEU A 42 5.74 5.49 -3.12
N SER A 43 4.41 5.53 -3.26
CA SER A 43 3.72 4.97 -4.42
C SER A 43 4.02 5.74 -5.71
N SER A 44 4.22 7.07 -5.63
CA SER A 44 4.66 7.90 -6.75
C SER A 44 6.05 7.50 -7.24
N LEU A 45 6.99 7.25 -6.31
CA LEU A 45 8.34 6.76 -6.66
C LEU A 45 8.30 5.43 -7.42
N TRP A 46 7.45 4.49 -6.99
CA TRP A 46 7.25 3.25 -7.73
C TRP A 46 6.58 3.48 -9.09
N GLY A 47 5.60 4.38 -9.18
CA GLY A 47 4.96 4.74 -10.45
C GLY A 47 5.95 5.30 -11.47
N VAL A 48 6.84 6.20 -11.04
CA VAL A 48 7.94 6.72 -11.88
C VAL A 48 8.83 5.58 -12.36
N ALA A 49 9.20 4.65 -11.49
CA ALA A 49 10.01 3.48 -11.85
C ALA A 49 9.31 2.55 -12.84
N ALA A 50 8.01 2.25 -12.63
CA ALA A 50 7.23 1.43 -13.55
C ALA A 50 7.00 2.08 -14.92
N GLY A 51 7.03 3.42 -14.97
CA GLY A 51 6.92 4.20 -16.21
C GLY A 51 8.27 4.61 -16.82
N SER A 52 9.40 4.15 -16.29
CA SER A 52 10.72 4.71 -16.63
C SER A 52 11.15 4.49 -18.09
N SER A 53 10.49 3.59 -18.82
CA SER A 53 10.73 3.38 -20.25
C SER A 53 10.36 4.58 -21.13
N SER A 54 9.52 5.50 -20.64
CA SER A 54 9.15 6.75 -21.34
C SER A 54 8.96 7.88 -20.34
N ALA A 55 9.61 9.03 -20.57
CA ALA A 55 9.47 10.20 -19.70
C ALA A 55 8.00 10.64 -19.53
N THR A 56 7.20 10.56 -20.60
CA THR A 56 5.77 10.86 -20.57
C THR A 56 5.00 9.89 -19.67
N MET A 57 5.32 8.58 -19.70
CA MET A 57 4.68 7.59 -18.84
C MET A 57 5.15 7.68 -17.40
N ALA A 58 6.44 7.93 -17.16
CA ALA A 58 6.97 8.16 -15.82
C ALA A 58 6.25 9.34 -15.13
N MET A 59 6.10 10.47 -15.83
CA MET A 59 5.35 11.63 -15.32
C MET A 59 3.86 11.32 -15.13
N ALA A 60 3.24 10.57 -16.06
CA ALA A 60 1.84 10.16 -15.91
C ALA A 60 1.64 9.27 -14.68
N ASN A 61 2.53 8.29 -14.47
CA ASN A 61 2.44 7.35 -13.37
C ASN A 61 2.77 8.00 -12.02
N ALA A 62 3.60 9.05 -12.01
CA ALA A 62 3.93 9.80 -10.80
C ALA A 62 2.68 10.31 -10.07
N TYR A 63 1.61 10.68 -10.79
CA TYR A 63 0.34 11.09 -10.17
C TYR A 63 -0.76 10.03 -10.26
N LYS A 64 -0.81 9.21 -11.32
CA LYS A 64 -1.84 8.16 -11.47
C LYS A 64 -1.78 7.12 -10.36
N VAL A 65 -0.58 6.62 -10.04
CA VAL A 65 -0.42 5.57 -9.02
C VAL A 65 -0.87 6.04 -7.63
N PRO A 66 -0.39 7.18 -7.07
CA PRO A 66 -0.89 7.66 -5.79
C PRO A 66 -2.39 7.98 -5.83
N MET A 67 -2.91 8.49 -6.95
CA MET A 67 -4.35 8.74 -7.11
C MET A 67 -5.16 7.45 -7.03
N VAL A 68 -4.74 6.38 -7.70
CA VAL A 68 -5.38 5.06 -7.64
C VAL A 68 -5.39 4.53 -6.21
N VAL A 69 -4.26 4.60 -5.50
CA VAL A 69 -4.17 4.16 -4.10
C VAL A 69 -5.11 4.97 -3.20
N LEU A 70 -5.12 6.29 -3.35
CA LEU A 70 -5.95 7.19 -2.56
C LEU A 70 -7.45 6.94 -2.80
N LEU A 71 -7.88 6.90 -4.06
CA LEU A 71 -9.28 6.68 -4.41
C LEU A 71 -9.74 5.28 -3.97
N SER A 72 -8.89 4.27 -4.09
CA SER A 72 -9.20 2.92 -3.60
C SER A 72 -9.41 2.92 -2.08
N ALA A 73 -8.54 3.62 -1.33
CA ALA A 73 -8.65 3.74 0.12
C ALA A 73 -9.93 4.48 0.52
N LEU A 74 -10.23 5.61 -0.13
CA LEU A 74 -11.45 6.39 0.11
C LEU A 74 -12.73 5.61 -0.24
N THR A 75 -12.69 4.74 -1.25
CA THR A 75 -13.83 3.90 -1.64
C THR A 75 -14.08 2.79 -0.62
N ALA A 76 -13.03 2.16 -0.11
CA ALA A 76 -13.14 1.01 0.79
C ALA A 76 -13.46 1.40 2.24
N LEU A 77 -13.00 2.58 2.70
CA LEU A 77 -13.14 3.04 4.08
C LEU A 77 -14.59 3.11 4.59
N PRO A 78 -15.55 3.74 3.90
CA PRO A 78 -16.95 3.80 4.36
C PRO A 78 -17.55 2.42 4.58
N ALA A 79 -17.31 1.49 3.66
CA ALA A 79 -17.81 0.12 3.78
C ALA A 79 -17.16 -0.64 4.96
N GLY A 80 -15.87 -0.42 5.22
CA GLY A 80 -15.20 -0.94 6.41
C GLY A 80 -15.79 -0.43 7.72
N ILE A 81 -16.13 0.87 7.78
CA ILE A 81 -16.77 1.48 8.95
C ILE A 81 -18.18 0.94 9.15
N VAL A 82 -18.96 0.78 8.08
CA VAL A 82 -20.30 0.16 8.15
C VAL A 82 -20.20 -1.29 8.61
N ALA A 83 -19.28 -2.07 8.04
CA ALA A 83 -19.03 -3.45 8.45
C ALA A 83 -18.64 -3.55 9.93
N LEU A 84 -17.82 -2.62 10.43
CA LEU A 84 -17.42 -2.55 11.83
C LEU A 84 -18.64 -2.38 12.76
N LYS A 85 -19.59 -1.53 12.37
CA LYS A 85 -20.83 -1.28 13.12
C LYS A 85 -21.78 -2.47 13.06
N LEU A 86 -21.99 -3.05 11.88
CA LEU A 86 -22.89 -4.20 11.69
C LEU A 86 -22.37 -5.48 12.38
N ALA A 87 -21.05 -5.66 12.42
CA ALA A 87 -20.43 -6.79 13.10
C ALA A 87 -20.47 -6.69 14.63
N GLY A 88 -20.89 -5.55 15.20
CA GLY A 88 -20.88 -5.34 16.66
C GLY A 88 -19.47 -5.40 17.27
N SER A 89 -18.44 -5.08 16.49
CA SER A 89 -17.05 -5.13 16.96
C SER A 89 -16.78 -4.05 18.01
N ARG A 90 -15.97 -4.40 19.02
CA ARG A 90 -15.48 -3.46 20.04
C ARG A 90 -14.30 -2.60 19.56
N LEU A 91 -13.79 -2.86 18.36
CA LEU A 91 -12.70 -2.08 17.77
C LEU A 91 -13.18 -0.65 17.45
N GLY A 92 -12.41 0.36 17.84
CA GLY A 92 -12.70 1.75 17.52
C GLY A 92 -12.55 2.03 16.02
N ALA A 93 -13.41 2.88 15.45
CA ALA A 93 -13.29 3.28 14.05
C ALA A 93 -11.95 3.99 13.76
N THR A 94 -11.48 4.81 14.71
CA THR A 94 -10.16 5.46 14.64
C THR A 94 -9.02 4.46 14.60
N ASP A 95 -9.15 3.36 15.34
CA ASP A 95 -8.14 2.30 15.37
C ASP A 95 -8.08 1.51 14.06
N LEU A 96 -9.25 1.27 13.45
CA LEU A 96 -9.37 0.64 12.14
C LEU A 96 -8.76 1.54 11.05
N VAL A 97 -9.12 2.82 11.02
CA VAL A 97 -8.59 3.80 10.05
C VAL A 97 -7.08 3.95 10.20
N SER A 98 -6.58 4.07 11.43
CA SER A 98 -5.15 4.18 11.71
C SER A 98 -4.39 2.92 11.28
N ALA A 99 -4.91 1.74 11.60
CA ALA A 99 -4.32 0.47 11.16
C ALA A 99 -4.35 0.31 9.64
N PHE A 100 -5.40 0.77 8.98
CA PHE A 100 -5.53 0.74 7.52
C PHE A 100 -4.50 1.68 6.88
N ALA A 101 -4.40 2.93 7.34
CA ALA A 101 -3.43 3.90 6.83
C ALA A 101 -1.97 3.42 6.99
N THR A 102 -1.61 2.86 8.15
CA THR A 102 -0.25 2.34 8.38
C THR A 102 0.03 1.09 7.54
N SER A 103 -0.98 0.28 7.24
CA SER A 103 -0.83 -0.86 6.34
C SER A 103 -0.60 -0.44 4.89
N ILE A 104 -1.28 0.61 4.41
CA ILE A 104 -1.05 1.19 3.08
C ILE A 104 0.37 1.76 3.03
N PHE A 105 0.79 2.50 4.06
CA PHE A 105 2.18 2.94 4.19
C PHE A 105 3.17 1.78 4.10
N GLY A 106 2.97 0.70 4.87
CA GLY A 106 3.82 -0.49 4.80
C GLY A 106 3.87 -1.14 3.41
N GLY A 107 2.74 -1.25 2.72
CA GLY A 107 2.69 -1.79 1.36
C GLY A 107 3.42 -0.90 0.34
N THR A 108 3.18 0.41 0.39
CA THR A 108 3.86 1.37 -0.50
C THR A 108 5.35 1.51 -0.19
N LEU A 109 5.78 1.29 1.05
CA LEU A 109 7.19 1.17 1.40
C LEU A 109 7.84 -0.02 0.69
N VAL A 110 7.17 -1.17 0.66
CA VAL A 110 7.63 -2.32 -0.13
C VAL A 110 7.72 -1.97 -1.62
N LEU A 111 6.72 -1.30 -2.19
CA LEU A 111 6.79 -0.82 -3.56
C LEU A 111 8.00 0.08 -3.80
N ALA A 112 8.22 1.07 -2.94
CA ALA A 112 9.36 1.98 -3.06
C ALA A 112 10.71 1.24 -2.94
N THR A 113 10.82 0.24 -2.07
CA THR A 113 12.05 -0.58 -1.98
C THR A 113 12.29 -1.42 -3.23
N LEU A 114 11.24 -1.86 -3.91
CA LEU A 114 11.33 -2.61 -5.17
C LEU A 114 11.43 -1.71 -6.41
N ALA A 115 11.20 -0.41 -6.28
CA ALA A 115 11.20 0.54 -7.39
C ALA A 115 12.51 0.57 -8.19
N PRO A 116 13.72 0.59 -7.58
CA PRO A 116 14.97 0.55 -8.35
C PRO A 116 15.10 -0.72 -9.18
N LEU A 117 14.65 -1.85 -8.64
CA LEU A 117 14.69 -3.14 -9.32
C LEU A 117 13.72 -3.14 -10.51
N VAL A 118 12.50 -2.66 -10.32
CA VAL A 118 11.53 -2.48 -11.41
C VAL A 118 12.10 -1.57 -12.51
N ALA A 119 12.68 -0.42 -12.17
CA ALA A 119 13.28 0.50 -13.14
C ALA A 119 14.38 -0.18 -13.98
N ILE A 120 15.33 -0.87 -13.34
CA ILE A 120 16.42 -1.56 -14.04
C ILE A 120 15.86 -2.60 -15.03
N TYR A 121 14.87 -3.40 -14.63
CA TYR A 121 14.31 -4.42 -15.51
C TYR A 121 13.45 -3.83 -16.64
N TYR A 122 12.78 -2.69 -16.44
CA TYR A 122 12.08 -1.98 -17.53
C TYR A 122 13.04 -1.41 -18.58
N HIS A 123 14.26 -1.05 -18.20
CA HIS A 123 15.28 -0.66 -19.16
C HIS A 123 15.98 -1.87 -19.81
N THR A 124 16.08 -3.01 -19.13
CA THR A 124 16.90 -4.14 -19.61
C THR A 124 16.14 -5.29 -20.26
N SER A 125 14.85 -5.54 -19.97
CA SER A 125 14.08 -6.63 -20.57
C SER A 125 12.59 -6.35 -20.61
N SER A 126 12.00 -6.50 -21.80
CA SER A 126 10.57 -6.36 -22.02
C SER A 126 9.78 -7.53 -21.43
N LYS A 127 10.36 -8.73 -21.46
CA LYS A 127 9.74 -9.96 -20.93
C LYS A 127 9.79 -10.03 -19.41
N ALA A 128 10.82 -9.49 -18.77
CA ALA A 128 10.98 -9.53 -17.32
C ALA A 128 10.41 -8.30 -16.61
N GLY A 129 10.44 -7.10 -17.23
CA GLY A 129 9.96 -5.86 -16.60
C GLY A 129 8.49 -5.91 -16.16
N VAL A 130 7.60 -6.39 -17.04
CA VAL A 130 6.15 -6.45 -16.77
C VAL A 130 5.81 -7.43 -15.63
N PRO A 131 6.25 -8.71 -15.66
CA PRO A 131 6.02 -9.63 -14.55
C PRO A 131 6.59 -9.15 -13.22
N LEU A 132 7.73 -8.44 -13.23
CA LEU A 132 8.35 -7.93 -12.01
C LEU A 132 7.57 -6.76 -11.40
N ALA A 133 7.09 -5.83 -12.22
CA ALA A 133 6.18 -4.78 -11.74
C ALA A 133 4.90 -5.39 -11.14
N LEU A 134 4.24 -6.31 -11.84
CA LEU A 134 3.05 -6.99 -11.32
C LEU A 134 3.35 -7.75 -10.03
N GLY A 135 4.44 -8.51 -10.00
CA GLY A 135 4.90 -9.23 -8.82
C GLY A 135 5.13 -8.31 -7.63
N SER A 136 5.75 -7.15 -7.83
CA SER A 136 5.96 -6.16 -6.76
C SER A 136 4.65 -5.63 -6.18
N VAL A 137 3.61 -5.45 -7.00
CA VAL A 137 2.26 -5.06 -6.55
C VAL A 137 1.64 -6.15 -5.68
N PHE A 138 1.73 -7.42 -6.08
CA PHE A 138 1.20 -8.53 -5.28
C PHE A 138 1.94 -8.68 -3.94
N VAL A 139 3.26 -8.56 -3.93
CA VAL A 139 4.07 -8.61 -2.69
C VAL A 139 3.70 -7.44 -1.77
N ALA A 140 3.54 -6.24 -2.31
CA ALA A 140 3.11 -5.07 -1.54
C ALA A 140 1.69 -5.24 -0.97
N LEU A 141 0.73 -5.75 -1.77
CA LEU A 141 -0.64 -6.00 -1.34
C LEU A 141 -0.70 -7.08 -0.25
N ALA A 142 0.04 -8.17 -0.41
CA ALA A 142 0.15 -9.23 0.59
C ALA A 142 0.75 -8.69 1.90
N THR A 143 1.79 -7.87 1.81
CA THR A 143 2.43 -7.23 2.96
C THR A 143 1.47 -6.28 3.68
N ALA A 144 0.79 -5.38 2.94
CA ALA A 144 -0.21 -4.49 3.51
C ALA A 144 -1.33 -5.27 4.22
N THR A 145 -1.86 -6.32 3.58
CA THR A 145 -2.90 -7.18 4.16
C THR A 145 -2.42 -7.85 5.45
N MET A 146 -1.21 -8.39 5.47
CA MET A 146 -0.61 -9.02 6.65
C MET A 146 -0.39 -8.00 7.78
N LEU A 147 0.12 -6.81 7.46
CA LEU A 147 0.32 -5.73 8.42
C LEU A 147 -1.00 -5.24 9.02
N PHE A 148 -2.04 -5.09 8.19
CA PHE A 148 -3.37 -4.67 8.63
C PHE A 148 -4.01 -5.72 9.55
N GLY A 149 -4.04 -6.98 9.12
CA GLY A 149 -4.59 -8.07 9.91
C GLY A 149 -3.87 -8.24 11.25
N ARG A 150 -2.54 -8.07 11.27
CA ARG A 150 -1.75 -8.10 12.50
C ARG A 150 -2.02 -6.91 13.42
N ALA A 151 -2.12 -5.70 12.87
CA ALA A 151 -2.43 -4.49 13.64
C ALA A 151 -3.82 -4.58 14.30
N VAL A 152 -4.83 -5.06 13.58
CA VAL A 152 -6.16 -5.30 14.15
C VAL A 152 -6.15 -6.47 15.13
N GLY A 153 -5.47 -7.57 14.80
CA GLY A 153 -5.38 -8.75 15.65
C GLY A 153 -4.82 -8.45 17.04
N ARG A 154 -3.79 -7.59 17.14
CA ARG A 154 -3.23 -7.16 18.43
C ARG A 154 -4.22 -6.36 19.26
N LYS A 155 -4.94 -5.41 18.65
CA LYS A 155 -5.94 -4.57 19.33
C LYS A 155 -7.15 -5.36 19.87
N VAL A 156 -7.40 -6.54 19.32
CA VAL A 156 -8.53 -7.42 19.70
C VAL A 156 -8.07 -8.62 20.55
N THR A 157 -6.76 -8.78 20.77
CA THR A 157 -6.24 -9.90 21.59
C THR A 157 -6.76 -9.77 23.03
N GLY A 158 -7.39 -10.83 23.54
CA GLY A 158 -7.96 -10.86 24.89
C GLY A 158 -9.40 -10.35 25.01
N GLN A 159 -10.05 -9.95 23.90
CA GLN A 159 -11.46 -9.52 23.92
C GLN A 159 -12.41 -10.62 23.41
N PRO A 160 -13.57 -10.84 24.06
CA PRO A 160 -14.63 -11.68 23.50
C PRO A 160 -15.16 -11.06 22.19
N GLY A 161 -15.36 -11.87 21.15
CA GLY A 161 -15.80 -11.40 19.82
C GLY A 161 -14.67 -11.14 18.80
N ARG A 162 -13.50 -11.77 18.96
CA ARG A 162 -12.37 -11.66 18.01
C ARG A 162 -12.77 -11.93 16.56
N LEU A 163 -13.61 -12.94 16.34
CA LEU A 163 -14.07 -13.34 15.00
C LEU A 163 -14.92 -12.24 14.33
N ALA A 164 -15.77 -11.55 15.09
CA ALA A 164 -16.56 -10.44 14.60
C ALA A 164 -15.70 -9.24 14.16
N SER A 165 -14.52 -9.06 14.77
CA SER A 165 -13.59 -7.98 14.40
C SER A 165 -12.77 -8.29 13.14
N LEU A 166 -12.80 -9.53 12.63
CA LEU A 166 -12.17 -9.89 11.35
C LEU A 166 -13.07 -9.56 10.15
N ILE A 167 -14.39 -9.52 10.34
CA ILE A 167 -15.37 -9.17 9.30
C ILE A 167 -15.04 -7.82 8.64
N PRO A 168 -14.89 -6.70 9.37
CA PRO A 168 -14.55 -5.42 8.77
C PRO A 168 -13.18 -5.42 8.09
N VAL A 169 -12.22 -6.22 8.59
CA VAL A 169 -10.89 -6.36 7.97
C VAL A 169 -11.01 -7.01 6.60
N VAL A 170 -11.71 -8.14 6.51
CA VAL A 170 -11.91 -8.86 5.25
C VAL A 170 -12.65 -7.98 4.25
N ILE A 171 -13.72 -7.32 4.67
CA ILE A 171 -14.49 -6.42 3.79
C ILE A 171 -13.63 -5.26 3.28
N LEU A 172 -12.83 -4.63 4.15
CA LEU A 172 -11.92 -3.55 3.73
C LEU A 172 -10.89 -4.03 2.72
N VAL A 173 -10.26 -5.18 2.97
CA VAL A 173 -9.24 -5.74 2.06
C VAL A 173 -9.87 -6.06 0.71
N VAL A 174 -11.00 -6.77 0.70
CA VAL A 174 -11.68 -7.16 -0.54
C VAL A 174 -12.12 -5.93 -1.35
N LEU A 175 -12.75 -4.95 -0.71
CA LEU A 175 -13.22 -3.74 -1.40
C LEU A 175 -12.06 -2.85 -1.84
N PHE A 176 -11.00 -2.74 -1.06
CA PHE A 176 -9.79 -2.02 -1.46
C PHE A 176 -9.16 -2.68 -2.69
N SER A 177 -9.00 -4.01 -2.69
CA SER A 177 -8.46 -4.75 -3.83
C SER A 177 -9.34 -4.63 -5.08
N ALA A 178 -10.66 -4.70 -4.92
CA ALA A 178 -11.61 -4.53 -6.02
C ALA A 178 -11.56 -3.10 -6.59
N ALA A 179 -11.57 -2.08 -5.73
CA ALA A 179 -11.44 -0.68 -6.14
C ALA A 179 -10.08 -0.42 -6.81
N LEU A 180 -9.00 -1.01 -6.30
CA LEU A 180 -7.67 -0.92 -6.89
C LEU A 180 -7.66 -1.50 -8.30
N MET A 181 -8.22 -2.69 -8.51
CA MET A 181 -8.37 -3.27 -9.86
C MET A 181 -9.18 -2.36 -10.79
N GLN A 182 -10.29 -1.80 -10.31
CA GLN A 182 -11.15 -0.91 -11.10
C GLN A 182 -10.43 0.39 -11.48
N PHE A 183 -9.78 1.06 -10.53
CA PHE A 183 -9.09 2.31 -10.78
C PHE A 183 -7.80 2.12 -11.61
N VAL A 184 -7.11 0.99 -11.45
CA VAL A 184 -5.99 0.63 -12.35
C VAL A 184 -6.49 0.46 -13.78
N ALA A 185 -7.63 -0.21 -13.99
CA ALA A 185 -8.22 -0.37 -15.32
C ALA A 185 -8.58 0.99 -15.95
N LEU A 186 -9.11 1.93 -15.17
CA LEU A 186 -9.45 3.29 -15.64
C LEU A 186 -8.22 4.16 -15.91
N ALA A 187 -7.14 3.99 -15.14
CA ALA A 187 -5.92 4.78 -15.28
C ALA A 187 -4.95 4.25 -16.36
N SER A 188 -5.28 3.11 -16.98
CA SER A 188 -4.49 2.45 -18.03
C SER A 188 -4.22 3.39 -19.23
N PRO A 189 -3.02 3.33 -19.85
CA PRO A 189 -1.89 2.47 -19.51
C PRO A 189 -1.07 3.02 -18.33
N ILE A 190 -0.74 2.13 -17.39
CA ILE A 190 0.26 2.35 -16.31
C ILE A 190 1.56 1.60 -16.66
N ILE A 191 1.47 0.49 -17.37
CA ILE A 191 2.60 -0.32 -17.84
C ILE A 191 2.69 -0.19 -19.36
N GLY A 192 3.82 0.26 -19.88
CA GLY A 192 4.09 0.27 -21.32
C GLY A 192 4.78 -1.00 -21.78
N ALA A 193 4.38 -1.51 -22.94
CA ALA A 193 4.93 -2.73 -23.54
C ALA A 193 6.21 -2.52 -24.37
N VAL A 194 6.76 -1.30 -24.41
CA VAL A 194 7.87 -0.93 -25.30
C VAL A 194 9.12 -0.63 -24.47
N THR A 195 10.21 -1.37 -24.72
CA THR A 195 11.52 -1.12 -24.09
C THR A 195 12.40 -0.28 -25.00
N PRO A 196 13.13 0.73 -24.48
CA PRO A 196 14.03 1.54 -25.29
C PRO A 196 15.24 0.76 -25.83
N PHE A 197 15.64 -0.32 -25.14
CA PHE A 197 16.69 -1.23 -25.60
C PHE A 197 16.06 -2.38 -26.40
N HIS A 198 16.47 -2.54 -27.66
CA HIS A 198 16.06 -3.65 -28.53
C HIS A 198 16.59 -4.99 -27.98
N GLY A 199 15.79 -5.69 -27.18
CA GLY A 199 16.00 -7.11 -26.85
C GLY A 199 16.97 -7.45 -25.72
N GLY A 200 17.41 -6.48 -24.88
CA GLY A 200 18.44 -6.61 -23.82
C GLY A 200 18.67 -8.00 -23.18
N PHE A 201 18.26 -8.23 -21.92
CA PHE A 201 18.44 -9.53 -21.23
C PHE A 201 17.76 -10.70 -21.96
N ASP A 202 16.79 -10.39 -22.81
CA ASP A 202 16.05 -11.35 -23.63
C ASP A 202 16.95 -12.04 -24.68
N THR A 203 18.06 -11.41 -25.07
CA THR A 203 19.06 -11.98 -26.00
C THR A 203 20.08 -12.91 -25.32
N VAL A 204 20.26 -12.81 -24.00
CA VAL A 204 21.23 -13.63 -23.25
C VAL A 204 20.69 -15.03 -22.96
N PHE A 205 19.38 -15.14 -22.70
CA PHE A 205 18.70 -16.41 -22.42
C PHE A 205 18.04 -17.06 -23.64
N SER A 206 18.11 -16.44 -24.82
CA SER A 206 17.63 -17.02 -26.08
C SER A 206 18.72 -17.72 -26.90
N ARG A 207 19.86 -18.07 -26.27
CA ARG A 207 20.90 -18.92 -26.86
C ARG A 207 20.82 -20.33 -26.29
#